data_AF-A0A6P7TN05-F1
#
_entry.id   AF-A0A6P7TN05-F1
#
_cell.length_a   1.000
_cell.length_b   1.000
_cell.length_c   1.000
_cell.angle_alpha   90.00
_cell.angle_beta   90.00
_cell.angle_gamma   90.00
#
_symmetry.space_group_name_H-M   'P 1'
#
loop_
_entity.id
_entity.type
_entity.pdbx_description
1 polymer ?
#
loop_
_entity_poly.entity_id
_entity_poly.type
_entity_poly.pdbx_seq_one_letter_code
_entity_poly.pdbx_strand_id
1 'polypeptide(L)'
;MSLASLPIFTDDATLWFAQLEAYFCAHSVSSEKQLQILYSCMPPQLATTARDLITDPSPDATYASVKLEVEKRNTRSKESRFHELMADEQLGDRTPPEFLRRLRELSGKSADAPLLWKIFFSRLPAYIQTALESNSVDQIATMADKMVEFAVRPSSRAACVCSETSANSIDGLSKQIESLTKRMDAMASDFQDRVVVAVHHLVPLSQSPDCVGITPSLERKHISA
;
A
#
# COMPACT_ATOMS: atom_id res chain seq x y z
N MET A 1 40.57 -31.36 31.11
CA MET A 1 40.21 -31.77 29.75
C MET A 1 40.03 -30.50 28.93
N SER A 2 40.79 -30.36 27.83
CA SER A 2 40.81 -29.11 27.05
C SER A 2 39.51 -28.98 26.24
N LEU A 3 38.68 -27.99 26.57
CA LEU A 3 37.45 -27.61 25.84
C LEU A 3 37.74 -26.87 24.51
N ALA A 4 38.96 -27.00 23.96
CA ALA A 4 39.51 -26.10 22.93
C ALA A 4 38.84 -26.18 21.54
N SER A 5 37.78 -26.96 21.34
CA SER A 5 37.09 -27.09 20.05
C SER A 5 35.58 -26.86 20.16
N LEU A 6 35.14 -25.97 21.06
CA LEU A 6 33.73 -25.57 21.09
C LEU A 6 33.39 -24.72 19.85
N PRO A 7 32.23 -24.96 19.21
CA PRO A 7 31.83 -24.23 18.02
C PRO A 7 31.64 -22.74 18.30
N ILE A 8 32.19 -21.91 17.41
CA ILE A 8 32.01 -20.46 17.44
C ILE A 8 30.60 -20.16 16.94
N PHE A 9 29.89 -19.30 17.66
CA PHE A 9 28.54 -18.88 17.27
C PHE A 9 28.60 -17.87 16.11
N THR A 10 27.91 -18.19 15.02
CA THR A 10 27.87 -17.37 13.78
C THR A 10 26.46 -16.86 13.46
N ASP A 11 25.70 -16.41 14.47
CA ASP A 11 24.32 -15.88 14.33
C ASP A 11 23.27 -16.89 13.80
N ASP A 12 23.68 -18.13 13.63
CA ASP A 12 22.83 -19.25 13.27
C ASP A 12 22.84 -20.30 14.39
N ALA A 13 21.74 -20.31 15.15
CA ALA A 13 21.52 -21.27 16.23
C ALA A 13 21.48 -22.71 15.71
N THR A 14 20.86 -22.94 14.55
CA THR A 14 20.68 -24.30 14.01
C THR A 14 22.02 -24.90 13.61
N LEU A 15 22.86 -24.10 12.95
CA LEU A 15 24.21 -24.50 12.57
C LEU A 15 25.10 -24.74 13.80
N TRP A 16 25.00 -23.88 14.81
CA TRP A 16 25.76 -24.04 16.05
C TRP A 16 25.37 -25.33 16.81
N PHE A 17 24.07 -25.63 16.92
CA PHE A 17 23.60 -26.88 17.53
C PHE A 17 24.04 -28.10 16.72
N ALA A 18 24.01 -28.04 15.39
CA ALA A 18 24.50 -29.14 14.54
C ALA A 18 26.00 -29.41 14.77
N GLN A 19 26.80 -28.36 14.92
CA GLN A 19 28.23 -28.49 15.25
C GLN A 19 28.44 -29.07 16.66
N LEU A 20 27.64 -28.65 17.64
CA LEU A 20 27.71 -29.17 19.00
C LEU A 20 27.32 -30.66 19.06
N GLU A 21 26.33 -31.08 18.29
CA GLU A 21 25.91 -32.48 18.17
C GLU A 21 27.00 -33.34 17.51
N ALA A 22 27.66 -32.83 16.47
CA ALA A 22 28.82 -33.48 15.88
C ALA A 22 29.95 -33.69 16.91
N TYR A 23 30.16 -32.71 17.80
CA TYR A 23 31.11 -32.84 18.91
C TYR A 23 30.68 -33.94 19.91
N PHE A 24 29.39 -34.00 20.28
CA PHE A 24 28.87 -35.04 21.18
C PHE A 24 29.02 -36.44 20.59
N CYS A 25 28.73 -36.59 19.30
CA CYS A 25 28.92 -37.84 18.56
C CYS A 25 30.40 -38.26 18.53
N ALA A 26 31.31 -37.33 18.24
CA ALA A 26 32.74 -37.61 18.17
C ALA A 26 33.35 -38.04 19.52
N HIS A 27 32.81 -37.54 20.63
CA HIS A 27 33.32 -37.81 21.99
C HIS A 27 32.47 -38.81 22.78
N SER A 28 31.44 -39.41 22.15
CA SER A 28 30.53 -40.36 22.80
C SER A 28 29.96 -39.83 24.12
N VAL A 29 29.50 -38.57 24.10
CA VAL A 29 28.96 -37.90 25.29
C VAL A 29 27.58 -38.47 25.63
N SER A 30 27.42 -38.96 26.87
CA SER A 30 26.13 -39.45 27.37
C SER A 30 25.08 -38.33 27.48
N SER A 31 23.81 -38.67 27.28
CA SER A 31 22.68 -37.71 27.34
C SER A 31 22.68 -36.84 28.61
N GLU A 32 23.02 -37.44 29.75
CA GLU A 32 23.12 -36.74 31.05
C GLU A 32 24.21 -35.65 31.07
N LYS A 33 25.32 -35.85 30.34
CA LYS A 33 26.42 -34.87 30.24
C LYS A 33 26.20 -33.86 29.11
N GLN A 34 25.42 -34.18 28.09
CA GLN A 34 25.13 -33.28 26.97
C GLN A 34 24.46 -31.98 27.45
N LEU A 35 23.51 -32.09 28.37
CA LEU A 35 22.82 -30.92 28.94
C LEU A 35 23.77 -30.02 29.73
N GLN A 36 24.63 -30.62 30.56
CA GLN A 36 25.62 -29.88 31.35
C GLN A 36 26.63 -29.17 30.46
N ILE A 37 27.09 -29.84 29.39
CA ILE A 37 28.00 -29.23 28.41
C ILE A 37 27.29 -28.09 27.69
N LEU A 38 26.05 -28.29 27.24
CA LEU A 38 25.23 -27.26 26.59
C LEU A 38 25.19 -25.98 27.44
N TYR A 39 24.86 -26.08 28.73
CA TYR A 39 24.82 -24.90 29.63
C TYR A 39 26.20 -24.24 29.80
N SER A 40 27.28 -25.02 29.81
CA SER A 40 28.63 -24.49 29.95
C SER A 40 29.17 -23.79 28.70
N CYS A 41 28.74 -24.23 27.51
CA CYS A 41 29.25 -23.74 26.24
C CYS A 41 28.27 -22.86 25.47
N MET A 42 27.08 -22.59 26.03
CA MET A 42 26.05 -21.81 25.35
C MET A 42 26.55 -20.38 25.08
N PRO A 43 26.46 -19.89 23.83
CA PRO A 43 26.81 -18.53 23.47
C PRO A 43 25.94 -17.53 24.25
N PRO A 44 26.45 -16.34 24.61
CA PRO A 44 25.70 -15.35 25.40
C PRO A 44 24.33 -14.97 24.82
N GLN A 45 24.21 -14.96 23.50
CA GLN A 45 22.97 -14.60 22.79
C GLN A 45 21.88 -15.67 22.98
N LEU A 46 22.25 -16.95 22.85
CA LEU A 46 21.34 -18.06 23.13
C LEU A 46 21.06 -18.18 24.63
N ALA A 47 22.06 -17.98 25.48
CA ALA A 47 21.91 -18.03 26.93
C ALA A 47 20.97 -16.94 27.45
N THR A 48 20.97 -15.75 26.85
CA THR A 48 20.03 -14.67 27.18
C THR A 48 18.59 -15.06 26.83
N THR A 49 18.40 -15.75 25.71
CA THR A 49 17.09 -16.21 25.22
C THR A 49 16.54 -17.39 26.03
N ALA A 50 17.44 -18.18 26.62
CA ALA A 50 17.16 -19.37 27.41
C ALA A 50 17.45 -19.18 28.91
N ARG A 51 17.49 -17.94 29.41
CA ARG A 51 17.92 -17.62 30.78
C ARG A 51 17.13 -18.39 31.83
N ASP A 52 15.82 -18.45 31.69
CA ASP A 52 14.90 -19.22 32.53
C ASP A 52 15.21 -20.72 32.48
N LEU A 53 15.49 -21.29 31.31
CA LEU A 53 15.84 -22.70 31.15
C LEU A 53 17.15 -23.06 31.87
N ILE A 54 18.07 -22.10 32.00
CA ILE A 54 19.36 -22.27 32.67
C ILE A 54 19.26 -22.02 34.18
N THR A 55 18.50 -20.99 34.59
CA THR A 55 18.42 -20.54 35.98
C THR A 55 17.43 -21.35 36.80
N ASP A 56 16.37 -21.87 36.16
CA ASP A 56 15.35 -22.73 36.76
C ASP A 56 15.14 -23.97 35.88
N PRO A 57 16.10 -24.92 35.88
CA PRO A 57 16.00 -26.11 35.03
C PRO A 57 14.91 -27.05 35.55
N SER A 58 13.98 -27.41 34.67
CA SER A 58 12.98 -28.44 34.95
C SER A 58 13.66 -29.78 35.30
N PRO A 59 13.14 -30.55 36.28
CA PRO A 59 13.72 -31.84 36.67
C PRO A 59 13.74 -32.87 35.53
N ASP A 60 12.85 -32.73 34.54
CA ASP A 60 12.76 -33.60 33.36
C ASP A 60 13.42 -32.99 32.11
N ALA A 61 14.19 -31.91 32.26
CA ALA A 61 14.84 -31.25 31.14
C ALA A 61 15.86 -32.18 30.49
N THR A 62 15.67 -32.45 29.20
CA THR A 62 16.62 -33.17 28.35
C THR A 62 17.29 -32.22 27.38
N TYR A 63 18.47 -32.58 26.88
CA TYR A 63 19.16 -31.82 25.83
C TYR A 63 18.22 -31.51 24.64
N ALA A 64 17.44 -32.49 24.19
CA ALA A 64 16.49 -32.32 23.08
C ALA A 64 15.40 -31.29 23.39
N SER A 65 14.83 -31.32 24.60
CA SER A 65 13.80 -30.35 25.01
C SER A 65 14.33 -28.92 25.07
N VAL A 66 15.54 -28.73 25.61
CA VAL A 66 16.17 -27.42 25.76
C VAL A 66 16.61 -26.89 24.39
N LYS A 67 17.22 -27.73 23.54
CA LYS A 67 17.55 -27.37 22.16
C LYS A 67 16.32 -26.87 21.41
N LEU A 68 15.22 -27.63 21.44
CA LEU A 68 13.99 -27.29 20.74
C LEU A 68 13.43 -25.94 21.21
N GLU A 69 13.36 -25.70 22.51
CA GLU A 69 12.86 -24.43 23.04
C GLU A 69 13.81 -23.25 22.74
N VAL A 70 15.13 -23.45 22.80
CA VAL A 70 16.12 -22.41 22.41
C VAL A 70 15.96 -22.07 20.93
N GLU A 71 15.90 -23.06 20.04
CA GLU A 71 15.71 -22.85 18.60
C GLU A 71 14.40 -22.13 18.31
N LYS A 72 13.30 -22.58 18.91
CA LYS A 72 11.98 -21.95 18.76
C LYS A 72 11.97 -20.49 19.21
N ARG A 73 12.60 -20.17 20.35
CA ARG A 73 12.68 -18.78 20.84
C ARG A 73 13.62 -17.94 20.00
N ASN A 74 14.72 -18.50 19.50
CA ASN A 74 15.62 -17.82 18.59
C ASN A 74 14.91 -17.48 17.27
N THR A 75 14.17 -18.43 16.69
CA THR A 75 13.33 -18.21 15.50
C THR A 75 12.29 -17.12 15.74
N ARG A 76 11.56 -17.17 16.86
CA ARG A 76 10.62 -16.08 17.25
C ARG A 76 11.30 -14.73 17.38
N SER A 77 12.49 -14.67 17.95
CA SER A 77 13.25 -13.43 18.06
C SER A 77 13.70 -12.91 16.69
N LYS A 78 14.13 -13.79 15.78
CA LYS A 78 14.50 -13.43 14.39
C LYS A 78 13.30 -12.89 13.64
N GLU A 79 12.15 -13.56 13.75
CA GLU A 79 10.88 -13.14 13.16
C GLU A 79 10.44 -11.78 13.69
N SER A 80 10.48 -11.58 15.01
CA SER A 80 10.11 -10.31 15.63
C SER A 80 11.02 -9.18 15.17
N ARG A 81 12.34 -9.39 15.15
CA ARG A 81 13.31 -8.41 14.66
C ARG A 81 13.11 -8.10 13.17
N PHE A 82 12.78 -9.12 12.37
CA PHE A 82 12.44 -8.96 10.97
C PHE A 82 11.16 -8.14 10.79
N HIS A 83 10.13 -8.41 11.59
CA HIS A 83 8.90 -7.63 11.62
C HIS A 83 9.14 -6.18 12.03
N GLU A 84 9.97 -5.93 13.05
CA GLU A 84 10.34 -4.59 13.50
C GLU A 84 11.09 -3.81 12.41
N LEU A 85 12.09 -4.43 11.77
CA LEU A 85 12.82 -3.83 10.66
C LEU A 85 11.91 -3.40 9.51
N MET A 86 10.84 -4.16 9.28
CA MET A 86 9.87 -3.93 8.21
C MET A 86 8.60 -3.21 8.70
N ALA A 87 8.52 -2.83 9.98
CA ALA A 87 7.34 -2.21 10.56
C ALA A 87 7.07 -0.83 9.95
N ASP A 88 8.15 -0.10 9.68
CA ASP A 88 8.11 1.25 9.09
C ASP A 88 7.85 1.23 7.58
N GLU A 89 8.03 0.09 6.90
CA GLU A 89 7.90 -0.02 5.46
C GLU A 89 6.43 -0.29 5.08
N GLN A 90 5.83 0.69 4.41
CA GLN A 90 4.43 0.65 3.95
C GLN A 90 4.36 0.53 2.43
N LEU A 91 3.29 -0.08 1.92
CA LEU A 91 3.06 -0.16 0.48
C LEU A 91 2.89 1.25 -0.13
N GLY A 92 2.14 2.14 0.55
CA GLY A 92 1.90 3.52 0.09
C GLY A 92 1.38 3.57 -1.35
N ASP A 93 1.92 4.48 -2.15
CA ASP A 93 1.63 4.61 -3.58
C ASP A 93 2.52 3.72 -4.48
N ARG A 94 3.33 2.85 -3.88
CA ARG A 94 4.28 2.01 -4.63
C ARG A 94 3.57 0.83 -5.25
N THR A 95 4.07 0.40 -6.40
CA THR A 95 3.57 -0.83 -7.01
C THR A 95 4.02 -2.05 -6.20
N PRO A 96 3.23 -3.14 -6.16
CA PRO A 96 3.61 -4.37 -5.45
C PRO A 96 5.01 -4.93 -5.81
N PRO A 97 5.47 -4.88 -7.08
CA PRO A 97 6.83 -5.31 -7.44
C PRO A 97 7.94 -4.44 -6.84
N GLU A 98 7.74 -3.12 -6.83
CA GLU A 98 8.70 -2.17 -6.24
C GLU A 98 8.80 -2.37 -4.72
N PHE A 99 7.67 -2.61 -4.07
CA PHE A 99 7.62 -2.93 -2.66
C PHE A 99 8.34 -4.25 -2.35
N LEU A 100 8.13 -5.31 -3.14
CA LEU A 100 8.88 -6.56 -3.00
C LEU A 100 10.39 -6.38 -3.17
N ARG A 101 10.81 -5.58 -4.16
CA ARG A 101 12.24 -5.29 -4.36
C ARG A 101 12.81 -4.57 -3.14
N ARG A 102 12.09 -3.59 -2.59
CA ARG A 102 12.48 -2.88 -1.36
C ARG A 102 12.59 -3.81 -0.16
N LEU A 103 11.62 -4.71 0.04
CA LEU A 103 11.66 -5.71 1.12
C LEU A 103 12.89 -6.63 0.98
N ARG A 104 13.26 -7.03 -0.24
CA ARG A 104 14.47 -7.84 -0.48
C ARG A 104 15.75 -7.06 -0.19
N GLU A 105 15.81 -5.78 -0.57
CA GLU A 105 16.95 -4.92 -0.28
C GLU A 105 17.15 -4.74 1.24
N LEU A 106 16.07 -4.50 1.98
CA LEU A 106 16.10 -4.33 3.44
C LEU A 106 16.43 -5.63 4.17
N SER A 107 15.97 -6.77 3.66
CA SER A 107 16.22 -8.06 4.30
C SER A 107 17.64 -8.61 4.03
N GLY A 108 18.35 -8.09 3.03
CA GLY A 108 19.66 -8.58 2.64
C GLY A 108 19.66 -10.07 2.23
N LYS A 109 20.83 -10.72 2.35
CA LYS A 109 21.05 -12.14 1.97
C LYS A 109 20.48 -13.16 2.97
N SER A 110 19.97 -12.71 4.11
CA SER A 110 19.51 -13.57 5.22
C SER A 110 17.98 -13.67 5.30
N ALA A 111 17.28 -13.28 4.24
CA ALA A 111 15.82 -13.26 4.21
C ALA A 111 15.26 -14.69 4.24
N ASP A 112 14.51 -15.04 5.28
CA ASP A 112 13.58 -16.15 5.19
C ASP A 112 12.49 -15.78 4.17
N ALA A 113 12.59 -16.33 2.97
CA ALA A 113 11.59 -16.20 1.90
C ALA A 113 10.13 -16.29 2.40
N PRO A 114 9.75 -17.22 3.29
CA PRO A 114 8.39 -17.26 3.83
C PRO A 114 8.02 -16.05 4.70
N LEU A 115 8.95 -15.48 5.48
CA LEU A 115 8.68 -14.30 6.29
C LEU A 115 8.49 -13.06 5.41
N LEU A 116 9.33 -12.91 4.38
CA LEU A 116 9.20 -11.84 3.40
C LEU A 116 7.86 -11.91 2.66
N TRP A 117 7.46 -13.11 2.25
CA TRP A 117 6.15 -13.34 1.65
C TRP A 117 5.00 -13.00 2.60
N LYS A 118 5.09 -13.41 3.87
CA LYS A 118 4.06 -13.11 4.87
C LYS A 118 3.89 -11.61 5.08
N ILE A 119 4.99 -10.86 5.18
CA ILE A 119 4.94 -9.40 5.29
C ILE A 119 4.38 -8.79 4.02
N PHE A 120 4.89 -9.17 2.85
CA PHE A 120 4.39 -8.70 1.57
C PHE A 120 2.88 -8.87 1.46
N PHE A 121 2.38 -10.06 1.75
CA PHE A 121 0.97 -10.38 1.69
C PHE A 121 0.14 -9.53 2.65
N SER A 122 0.59 -9.40 3.90
CA SER A 122 -0.11 -8.63 4.95
C SER A 122 -0.28 -7.15 4.62
N ARG A 123 0.57 -6.59 3.74
CA ARG A 123 0.57 -5.18 3.36
C ARG A 123 -0.15 -4.89 2.04
N LEU A 124 -0.58 -5.92 1.31
CA LEU A 124 -1.36 -5.74 0.08
C LEU A 124 -2.79 -5.25 0.42
N PRO A 125 -3.45 -4.49 -0.47
CA PRO A 125 -4.86 -4.16 -0.31
C PRO A 125 -5.71 -5.44 -0.18
N ALA A 126 -6.77 -5.38 0.64
CA ALA A 126 -7.62 -6.53 0.95
C ALA A 126 -8.15 -7.24 -0.32
N TYR A 127 -8.48 -6.49 -1.38
CA TYR A 127 -8.97 -7.08 -2.63
C TYR A 127 -7.93 -8.01 -3.29
N ILE A 128 -6.63 -7.66 -3.21
CA ILE A 128 -5.54 -8.48 -3.74
C ILE A 128 -5.34 -9.71 -2.85
N GLN A 129 -5.41 -9.55 -1.52
CA GLN A 129 -5.29 -10.67 -0.58
C GLN A 129 -6.40 -11.70 -0.80
N THR A 130 -7.66 -11.26 -0.88
CA THR A 130 -8.80 -12.16 -1.14
C THR A 130 -8.66 -12.86 -2.48
N ALA A 131 -8.21 -12.16 -3.53
CA ALA A 131 -7.97 -12.77 -4.84
C ALA A 131 -6.88 -13.84 -4.79
N LEU A 132 -5.81 -13.66 -4.01
CA LEU A 132 -4.76 -14.66 -3.86
C LEU A 132 -5.14 -15.83 -2.94
N GLU A 133 -5.90 -15.60 -1.86
CA GLU A 133 -6.32 -16.66 -0.93
C GLU A 133 -7.44 -17.54 -1.50
N SER A 134 -8.32 -16.96 -2.32
CA SER A 134 -9.49 -17.66 -2.88
C SER A 134 -9.17 -18.52 -4.10
N ASN A 135 -7.97 -18.37 -4.69
CA ASN A 135 -7.57 -19.05 -5.91
C ASN A 135 -6.36 -19.94 -5.63
N SER A 136 -6.34 -21.15 -6.21
CA SER A 136 -5.15 -22.00 -6.13
C SER A 136 -3.99 -21.40 -6.95
N VAL A 137 -2.75 -21.80 -6.64
CA VAL A 137 -1.56 -21.37 -7.39
C VAL A 137 -1.72 -21.62 -8.90
N ASP A 138 -2.30 -22.76 -9.28
CA ASP A 138 -2.62 -23.08 -10.68
C ASP A 138 -3.66 -22.15 -11.30
N GLN A 139 -4.68 -21.73 -10.54
CA GLN A 139 -5.69 -20.78 -11.02
C GLN A 139 -5.11 -19.37 -11.20
N ILE A 140 -4.24 -18.94 -10.27
CA ILE A 140 -3.52 -17.67 -10.37
C ILE A 140 -2.57 -17.70 -11.57
N ALA A 141 -1.83 -18.80 -11.77
CA ALA A 141 -0.98 -18.99 -12.94
C ALA A 141 -1.78 -18.97 -14.25
N THR A 142 -2.92 -19.66 -14.29
CA THR A 142 -3.83 -19.66 -15.44
C THR A 142 -4.40 -18.26 -15.73
N MET A 143 -4.73 -17.48 -14.70
CA MET A 143 -5.16 -16.08 -14.88
C MET A 143 -4.02 -15.19 -15.38
N ALA A 144 -2.80 -15.38 -14.86
CA ALA A 144 -1.62 -14.64 -15.29
C ALA A 144 -1.27 -14.96 -16.75
N ASP A 145 -1.31 -16.23 -17.16
CA ASP A 145 -1.08 -16.65 -18.55
C ASP A 145 -2.11 -16.04 -19.49
N LYS A 146 -3.40 -16.04 -19.09
CA LYS A 146 -4.45 -15.36 -19.86
C LYS A 146 -4.17 -13.86 -19.97
N MET A 147 -3.78 -13.18 -18.88
CA MET A 147 -3.42 -11.76 -18.91
C MET A 147 -2.21 -11.48 -19.81
N VAL A 148 -1.21 -12.36 -19.82
CA VAL A 148 -0.05 -12.27 -20.73
C VAL A 148 -0.49 -12.50 -22.18
N GLU A 149 -1.39 -13.44 -22.45
CA GLU A 149 -1.98 -13.63 -23.78
C GLU A 149 -2.73 -12.37 -24.27
N PHE A 150 -3.46 -11.70 -23.37
CA PHE A 150 -4.11 -10.42 -23.65
C PHE A 150 -3.11 -9.27 -23.85
N ALA A 151 -1.95 -9.30 -23.17
CA ALA A 151 -0.92 -8.25 -23.27
C ALA A 151 0.07 -8.45 -24.43
N VAL A 152 0.31 -9.70 -24.85
CA VAL A 152 1.24 -10.09 -25.92
C VAL A 152 0.57 -10.12 -27.28
N ARG A 153 -0.77 -10.13 -27.34
CA ARG A 153 -1.43 -9.70 -28.56
C ARG A 153 -0.87 -8.30 -28.85
N PRO A 154 -0.17 -8.08 -29.99
CA PRO A 154 0.16 -6.72 -30.36
C PRO A 154 -1.19 -6.05 -30.37
N SER A 155 -1.36 -5.16 -29.41
CA SER A 155 -2.40 -4.18 -29.47
C SER A 155 -2.14 -3.56 -30.83
N SER A 156 -2.91 -3.97 -31.84
CA SER A 156 -3.07 -3.21 -33.06
C SER A 156 -3.84 -1.98 -32.60
N ARG A 157 -3.14 -1.16 -31.83
CA ARG A 157 -3.64 -0.23 -30.83
C ARG A 157 -4.55 -0.92 -29.81
N ALA A 158 -4.45 -0.50 -28.56
CA ALA A 158 -5.68 -0.24 -27.84
C ALA A 158 -6.23 0.97 -28.59
N ALA A 159 -6.90 0.70 -29.72
CA ALA A 159 -8.13 1.37 -29.96
C ALA A 159 -8.89 1.04 -28.69
N CYS A 160 -8.83 1.98 -27.75
CA CYS A 160 -9.94 2.18 -26.85
C CYS A 160 -11.16 1.92 -27.75
N VAL A 161 -11.92 0.86 -27.48
CA VAL A 161 -13.35 0.89 -27.78
C VAL A 161 -13.95 1.90 -26.78
N CYS A 162 -13.41 3.11 -26.79
CA CYS A 162 -14.13 4.34 -26.85
C CYS A 162 -14.89 4.16 -28.16
N SER A 163 -16.01 3.46 -28.07
CA SER A 163 -16.98 3.35 -29.14
C SER A 163 -17.01 4.72 -29.82
N GLU A 164 -16.94 4.73 -31.15
CA GLU A 164 -17.12 5.94 -31.97
C GLU A 164 -18.44 6.67 -31.65
N THR A 165 -19.26 6.11 -30.76
CA THR A 165 -20.27 6.78 -29.95
C THR A 165 -19.76 7.99 -29.15
N SER A 166 -18.46 8.13 -28.84
CA SER A 166 -17.96 9.21 -27.98
C SER A 166 -17.78 10.54 -28.72
N ALA A 167 -17.21 10.57 -29.93
CA ALA A 167 -17.06 11.82 -30.69
C ALA A 167 -18.43 12.35 -31.18
N ASN A 168 -19.30 11.47 -31.67
CA ASN A 168 -20.66 11.84 -32.09
C ASN A 168 -21.57 12.17 -30.90
N SER A 169 -21.42 11.51 -29.74
CA SER A 169 -22.17 11.90 -28.52
C SER A 169 -21.65 13.20 -27.92
N ILE A 170 -20.35 13.45 -27.93
CA ILE A 170 -19.79 14.71 -27.42
C ILE A 170 -20.17 15.88 -28.32
N ASP A 171 -20.16 15.73 -29.66
CA ASP A 171 -20.67 16.75 -30.59
C ASP A 171 -22.20 16.95 -30.44
N GLY A 172 -22.94 15.84 -30.30
CA GLY A 172 -24.39 15.87 -30.05
C GLY A 172 -24.76 16.56 -28.74
N LEU A 173 -24.03 16.25 -27.66
CA LEU A 173 -24.21 16.88 -26.35
C LEU A 173 -23.78 18.36 -26.38
N SER A 174 -22.70 18.71 -27.10
CA SER A 174 -22.26 20.10 -27.27
C SER A 174 -23.32 20.93 -27.99
N LYS A 175 -23.95 20.39 -29.04
CA LYS A 175 -25.07 21.03 -29.74
C LYS A 175 -26.32 21.16 -28.86
N GLN A 176 -26.61 20.17 -28.02
CA GLN A 176 -27.71 20.26 -27.06
C GLN A 176 -27.46 21.33 -25.99
N ILE A 177 -26.23 21.45 -25.49
CA ILE A 177 -25.84 22.50 -24.55
C ILE A 177 -25.99 23.88 -25.22
N GLU A 178 -25.51 24.07 -26.44
CA GLU A 178 -25.66 25.32 -27.18
C GLU A 178 -27.13 25.69 -27.42
N SER A 179 -27.97 24.71 -27.82
CA SER A 179 -29.42 24.91 -27.98
C SER A 179 -30.12 25.25 -26.67
N LEU A 180 -29.69 24.66 -25.55
CA LEU A 180 -30.24 24.94 -24.23
C LEU A 180 -29.85 26.34 -23.76
N THR A 181 -28.57 26.71 -23.92
CA THR A 181 -28.06 28.05 -23.61
C THR A 181 -28.80 29.12 -24.42
N LYS A 182 -28.98 28.91 -25.72
CA LYS A 182 -29.72 29.85 -26.58
C LYS A 182 -31.19 30.01 -26.17
N ARG A 183 -31.84 28.93 -25.70
CA ARG A 183 -33.21 29.01 -25.14
C ARG A 183 -33.24 29.70 -23.79
N MET A 184 -32.23 29.50 -22.94
CA MET A 184 -32.11 30.22 -21.67
C MET A 184 -31.91 31.71 -21.89
N ASP A 185 -31.07 32.11 -22.84
CA ASP A 185 -30.86 33.52 -23.19
C ASP A 185 -32.13 34.16 -23.80
N ALA A 186 -32.85 33.41 -24.65
CA ALA A 186 -34.12 33.87 -25.20
C ALA A 186 -35.20 34.03 -24.11
N MET A 187 -35.29 33.10 -23.15
CA MET A 187 -36.19 33.23 -22.00
C MET A 187 -35.77 34.36 -21.05
N ALA A 188 -34.47 34.59 -20.86
CA ALA A 188 -33.95 35.70 -20.08
C ALA A 188 -34.27 37.05 -20.75
N SER A 189 -34.13 37.12 -22.08
CA SER A 189 -34.49 38.29 -22.87
C SER A 189 -36.00 38.54 -22.89
N ASP A 190 -36.84 37.50 -22.96
CA ASP A 190 -38.30 37.62 -22.86
C ASP A 190 -38.72 38.13 -21.48
N PHE A 191 -38.04 37.69 -20.41
CA PHE A 191 -38.26 38.19 -19.07
C PHE A 191 -37.87 39.67 -18.93
N GLN A 192 -36.74 40.08 -19.52
CA GLN A 192 -36.33 41.49 -19.54
C GLN A 192 -37.27 42.37 -20.39
N ASP A 193 -37.74 41.89 -21.54
CA ASP A 193 -38.67 42.63 -22.40
C ASP A 193 -40.04 42.80 -21.73
N ARG A 194 -40.56 41.74 -21.07
CA ARG A 194 -41.80 41.82 -20.30
C ARG A 194 -41.68 42.73 -19.07
N VAL A 195 -40.52 42.80 -18.43
CA VAL A 195 -40.25 43.77 -17.36
C VAL A 195 -40.21 45.20 -17.91
N VAL A 196 -39.60 45.44 -19.06
CA VAL A 196 -39.54 46.77 -19.71
C VAL A 196 -40.94 47.22 -20.17
N VAL A 197 -41.74 46.33 -20.76
CA VAL A 197 -43.14 46.61 -21.17
C VAL A 197 -44.03 46.87 -19.95
N ALA A 198 -43.85 46.14 -18.84
CA ALA A 198 -44.59 46.39 -17.60
C ALA A 198 -44.22 47.74 -16.95
N VAL A 199 -42.96 48.17 -17.05
CA VAL A 199 -42.52 49.52 -16.61
C VAL A 199 -43.09 50.60 -17.53
N HIS A 200 -43.20 50.35 -18.83
CA HIS A 200 -43.77 51.32 -19.79
C HIS A 200 -45.30 51.45 -19.71
N HIS A 201 -46.02 50.41 -19.24
CA HIS A 201 -47.48 50.47 -19.02
C HIS A 201 -47.90 51.10 -17.68
N LEU A 202 -46.99 51.31 -16.75
CA LEU A 202 -47.25 52.00 -15.47
C LEU A 202 -47.05 53.52 -15.52
N VAL A 203 -46.79 54.10 -16.69
CA VAL A 203 -46.83 55.56 -16.87
C VAL A 203 -47.99 55.98 -17.79
N PRO A 204 -49.23 56.06 -17.29
CA PRO A 204 -50.25 56.89 -17.89
C PRO A 204 -50.24 58.29 -17.24
N LEU A 205 -50.04 59.30 -18.09
CA LEU A 205 -50.64 60.64 -18.03
C LEU A 205 -50.69 61.34 -16.65
N SER A 206 -49.79 62.30 -16.46
CA SER A 206 -50.15 63.55 -15.80
C SER A 206 -49.95 64.70 -16.79
N GLN A 207 -51.05 65.16 -17.38
CA GLN A 207 -51.17 66.48 -17.99
C GLN A 207 -51.86 67.39 -16.96
N SER A 208 -51.17 68.42 -16.50
CA SER A 208 -51.73 69.78 -16.32
C SER A 208 -50.67 70.78 -15.83
N PRO A 209 -50.91 72.09 -16.03
CA PRO A 209 -49.93 73.02 -16.59
C PRO A 209 -49.36 74.02 -15.58
N ASP A 210 -48.50 74.91 -16.11
CA ASP A 210 -47.97 76.14 -15.52
C ASP A 210 -46.82 76.00 -14.50
N CYS A 211 -45.59 76.29 -14.96
CA CYS A 211 -44.95 77.59 -14.73
C CYS A 211 -43.49 77.61 -15.24
N VAL A 212 -43.26 78.48 -16.23
CA VAL A 212 -42.14 79.42 -16.37
C VAL A 212 -40.75 78.97 -15.88
N GLY A 213 -39.83 78.86 -16.84
CA GLY A 213 -38.55 79.56 -16.72
C GLY A 213 -37.27 78.75 -16.91
N ILE A 214 -36.52 79.16 -17.94
CA ILE A 214 -35.05 79.24 -17.97
C ILE A 214 -34.33 77.95 -18.43
N THR A 215 -33.98 77.95 -19.73
CA THR A 215 -32.75 77.31 -20.25
C THR A 215 -31.54 78.04 -19.64
N PRO A 216 -30.36 77.40 -19.40
CA PRO A 216 -29.51 76.98 -20.53
C PRO A 216 -28.49 75.83 -20.29
N SER A 217 -27.87 75.45 -21.41
CA SER A 217 -26.46 75.06 -21.58
C SER A 217 -25.92 73.70 -21.09
N LEU A 218 -25.52 72.91 -22.09
CA LEU A 218 -24.15 72.40 -22.30
C LEU A 218 -23.28 72.19 -21.04
N GLU A 219 -22.95 70.94 -20.73
CA GLU A 219 -21.54 70.57 -20.58
C GLU A 219 -21.31 69.08 -20.91
N ARG A 220 -20.48 68.85 -21.93
CA ARG A 220 -19.75 67.59 -22.12
C ARG A 220 -18.75 67.46 -20.98
N LYS A 221 -18.73 66.34 -20.28
CA LYS A 221 -17.49 65.84 -19.65
C LYS A 221 -17.15 64.46 -20.16
N HIS A 222 -16.24 64.46 -21.13
CA HIS A 222 -15.22 63.44 -21.29
C HIS A 222 -14.53 63.22 -19.94
N ILE A 223 -14.47 61.99 -19.46
CA ILE A 223 -13.40 61.56 -18.57
C ILE A 223 -12.87 60.24 -19.10
N SER A 224 -11.66 60.33 -19.62
CA SER A 224 -10.75 59.25 -19.95
C SER A 224 -9.94 58.92 -18.70
N ALA A 225 -9.84 57.63 -18.37
CA ALA A 225 -8.66 56.91 -17.87
C ALA A 225 -9.09 55.48 -17.51
#